data_AF-A0A918WBV5-F1
#
_entry.id   AF-A0A918WBV5-F1
#
_cell.length_a   1.000
_cell.length_b   1.000
_cell.length_c   1.000
_cell.angle_alpha   90.00
_cell.angle_beta   90.00
_cell.angle_gamma   90.00
#
_symmetry.space_group_name_H-M   'P 1'
#
loop_
_entity.id
_entity.type
_entity.pdbx_description
1 polymer ?
#
loop_
_entity_poly.entity_id
_entity_poly.type
_entity_poly.pdbx_seq_one_letter_code
_entity_poly.pdbx_strand_id
1 'polypeptide(L)' 'MRLLESLAPEEARALRVTLCGYDHREAGQALLAAIALCRRWSAAAEAPVERRRHAEELAVRYLLDVVEGSIGRSTGADG' A
#
# COMPACT_ATOMS: atom_id res chain seq x y z
N MET A 1 -5.07 12.91 15.49
CA MET A 1 -5.34 13.28 14.09
C MET A 1 -5.40 14.80 13.87
N ARG A 2 -6.14 15.56 14.69
CA ARG A 2 -6.25 17.04 14.56
C ARG A 2 -4.92 17.81 14.51
N LEU A 3 -3.92 17.39 15.30
CA LEU A 3 -2.62 18.07 15.32
C LEU A 3 -1.88 17.94 13.98
N LEU A 4 -1.91 16.75 13.38
CA LEU A 4 -1.28 16.52 12.07
C LEU A 4 -2.06 17.24 10.95
N GLU A 5 -3.39 17.22 11.00
CA GLU A 5 -4.24 17.96 10.06
C GLU A 5 -3.98 19.48 10.09
N SER A 6 -3.60 20.02 11.25
CA SER A 6 -3.27 21.44 11.39
C SER A 6 -1.85 21.79 10.94
N LEU A 7 -0.88 20.87 11.06
CA LEU A 7 0.54 21.13 10.81
C LEU A 7 0.97 20.70 9.40
N ALA A 8 0.33 19.66 8.86
CA ALA A 8 0.72 18.96 7.65
C ALA A 8 -0.56 18.39 6.98
N PRO A 9 -1.41 19.26 6.41
CA PRO A 9 -2.74 18.87 5.92
C PRO A 9 -2.68 17.88 4.76
N GLU A 10 -1.69 18.00 3.88
CA GLU A 10 -1.51 17.09 2.74
C GLU A 10 -1.03 15.70 3.20
N GLU A 11 -0.13 15.64 4.17
CA GLU A 11 0.34 14.41 4.79
C GLU A 11 -0.78 13.73 5.58
N ALA A 12 -1.59 14.51 6.29
CA ALA A 12 -2.78 14.01 6.97
C ALA A 12 -3.81 13.43 5.99
N ARG A 13 -4.01 14.09 4.84
CA ARG A 13 -4.87 13.58 3.77
C ARG A 13 -4.31 12.29 3.15
N ALA A 14 -3.00 12.22 2.95
CA ALA A 14 -2.32 11.03 2.45
C ALA A 14 -2.37 9.86 3.43
N LEU A 15 -2.41 10.12 4.74
CA LEU A 15 -2.62 9.07 5.76
C LEU A 15 -4.07 8.60 5.84
N ARG A 16 -5.05 9.45 5.53
CA ARG A 16 -6.47 9.05 5.55
C ARG A 16 -6.79 7.94 4.55
N VAL A 17 -6.09 7.89 3.41
CA VAL A 17 -6.27 6.82 2.42
C VAL A 17 -5.63 5.49 2.82
N THR A 18 -4.84 5.45 3.89
CA THR A 18 -4.29 4.20 4.45
C THR A 18 -5.18 3.60 5.54
N LEU A 19 -6.33 4.23 5.84
CA LEU A 19 -7.31 3.70 6.77
C LEU A 19 -8.27 2.78 6.00
N CYS A 20 -8.69 1.68 6.62
CA CYS A 20 -9.71 0.77 6.10
C CYS A 20 -10.81 0.54 7.13
N GLY A 21 -12.01 0.21 6.65
CA GLY A 21 -13.07 -0.35 7.47
C GLY A 21 -12.87 -1.85 7.71
N TYR A 22 -13.97 -2.59 7.77
CA TYR A 22 -13.97 -4.05 8.00
C TYR A 22 -14.06 -4.88 6.71
N ASP A 23 -13.84 -4.25 5.55
CA ASP A 23 -13.92 -4.91 4.24
C ASP A 23 -12.53 -5.33 3.74
N HIS A 24 -12.41 -6.56 3.24
CA HIS A 24 -11.14 -7.11 2.77
C HIS A 24 -10.57 -6.38 1.54
N ARG A 25 -11.44 -5.87 0.66
CA ARG A 25 -11.01 -5.09 -0.51
C ARG A 25 -10.52 -3.71 -0.09
N GLU A 26 -11.22 -3.06 0.83
CA GLU A 26 -10.78 -1.80 1.45
C GLU A 26 -9.44 -1.96 2.18
N ALA A 27 -9.26 -3.06 2.93
CA ALA A 27 -7.98 -3.37 3.58
C ALA A 27 -6.84 -3.53 2.57
N GLY A 28 -7.10 -4.20 1.45
CA GLY A 28 -6.17 -4.31 0.33
C GLY A 28 -5.76 -2.97 -0.26
N GLN A 29 -6.75 -2.10 -0.53
CA GLN A 29 -6.50 -0.76 -1.07
C GLN A 29 -5.72 0.12 -0.07
N ALA A 30 -6.05 0.05 1.22
CA ALA A 30 -5.35 0.77 2.28
C ALA A 30 -3.87 0.36 2.39
N LEU A 31 -3.58 -0.94 2.26
CA LEU A 31 -2.20 -1.44 2.24
C LEU A 31 -1.41 -0.93 1.03
N LEU A 32 -2.03 -0.94 -0.17
CA LEU A 32 -1.42 -0.39 -1.38
C LEU A 32 -1.14 1.12 -1.24
N ALA A 33 -2.08 1.87 -0.66
CA ALA A 33 -1.89 3.29 -0.37
C ALA A 33 -0.75 3.53 0.63
N ALA A 34 -0.64 2.69 1.67
CA ALA A 34 0.45 2.77 2.63
C ALA A 34 1.82 2.52 1.99
N ILE A 35 1.93 1.52 1.10
CA ILE A 35 3.16 1.25 0.35
C ILE A 35 3.54 2.45 -0.55
N ALA A 36 2.57 3.03 -1.27
CA ALA A 36 2.81 4.19 -2.11
C ALA A 36 3.29 5.41 -1.29
N LEU A 37 2.75 5.59 -0.09
CA LEU A 37 3.16 6.63 0.84
C LEU A 37 4.59 6.41 1.36
N CYS A 38 4.90 5.20 1.81
CA CYS A 38 6.25 4.81 2.22
C CYS A 38 7.25 5.00 1.09
N ARG A 39 6.91 4.61 -0.14
CA ARG A 39 7.76 4.83 -1.32
C ARG A 39 8.12 6.30 -1.50
N ARG A 40 7.13 7.18 -1.42
CA ARG A 40 7.28 8.63 -1.60
C ARG A 40 8.12 9.26 -0.49
N TRP A 41 7.81 8.95 0.76
CA TRP A 41 8.53 9.53 1.90
C TRP A 41 9.97 9.01 2.00
N SER A 42 10.20 7.72 1.75
CA SER A 42 11.57 7.20 1.70
C SER A 42 12.37 7.73 0.51
N ALA A 43 11.73 8.17 -0.58
CA ALA A 43 12.42 8.85 -1.67
C ALA A 43 12.76 10.31 -1.34
N ALA A 44 11.95 10.96 -0.49
CA ALA A 44 12.18 12.33 -0.01
C ALA A 44 13.11 12.40 1.21
N ALA A 45 13.31 11.29 1.91
CA ALA A 45 14.20 11.23 3.07
C ALA A 45 15.67 11.25 2.63
N GLU A 46 16.46 12.14 3.26
CA GLU A 46 17.92 12.20 3.05
C GLU A 46 18.66 11.00 3.69
N ALA A 47 18.00 10.29 4.60
CA ALA A 47 18.56 9.10 5.23
C ALA A 47 18.52 7.89 4.29
N PRO A 48 19.64 7.15 4.10
CA PRO A 48 19.67 5.97 3.26
C PRO A 48 18.89 4.83 3.92
N VAL A 49 17.61 4.71 3.60
CA VAL A 49 16.85 3.49 3.86
C VAL A 49 17.30 2.45 2.84
N GLU A 50 17.89 1.34 3.30
CA GLU A 50 18.25 0.25 2.41
C GLU A 50 16.99 -0.34 1.76
N ARG A 51 16.82 -0.12 0.45
CA ARG A 51 15.67 -0.63 -0.30
C ARG A 51 16.07 -1.86 -1.07
N ARG A 52 15.57 -3.03 -0.64
CA ARG A 52 15.58 -4.26 -1.44
C ARG A 52 14.50 -4.17 -2.53
N ARG A 53 14.75 -3.33 -3.55
CA ARG A 53 13.76 -2.97 -4.59
C ARG A 53 13.07 -4.18 -5.22
N HIS A 54 13.84 -5.22 -5.52
CA HIS A 54 13.29 -6.44 -6.11
C HIS A 54 12.34 -7.21 -5.18
N ALA A 55 12.70 -7.34 -3.89
CA ALA A 55 11.82 -7.97 -2.90
C ALA A 55 10.56 -7.13 -2.67
N GLU A 56 10.69 -5.80 -2.68
CA GLU A 56 9.58 -4.88 -2.59
C GLU A 56 8.63 -5.00 -3.79
N GLU A 57 9.17 -5.05 -5.01
CA GLU A 57 8.38 -5.26 -6.24
C GLU A 57 7.63 -6.59 -6.22
N LEU A 58 8.29 -7.67 -5.79
CA LEU A 58 7.68 -8.99 -5.66
C LEU A 58 6.52 -8.97 -4.66
N ALA A 59 6.73 -8.39 -3.47
CA ALA A 59 5.70 -8.28 -2.44
C ALA A 59 4.50 -7.43 -2.90
N VAL A 60 4.76 -6.32 -3.60
CA VAL A 60 3.70 -5.45 -4.15
C VAL A 60 2.92 -6.15 -5.26
N ARG A 61 3.60 -6.90 -6.13
CA ARG A 61 2.94 -7.69 -7.18
C ARG A 61 1.99 -8.71 -6.57
N TYR A 62 2.48 -9.50 -5.61
CA TYR A 62 1.66 -10.48 -4.91
C TYR A 62 0.44 -9.83 -4.23
N LEU A 63 0.63 -8.69 -3.56
CA LEU A 63 -0.48 -7.98 -2.92
C LEU A 63 -1.51 -7.50 -3.95
N LEU A 64 -1.08 -6.90 -5.06
CA LEU A 64 -1.99 -6.50 -6.15
C LEU A 64 -2.81 -7.69 -6.65
N ASP A 65 -2.15 -8.83 -6.86
CA ASP A 65 -2.80 -10.04 -7.34
C ASP A 65 -3.86 -10.57 -6.34
N VAL A 66 -3.59 -10.50 -5.03
CA VAL A 66 -4.58 -10.83 -3.99
C VAL A 66 -5.77 -9.87 -4.04
N VAL A 67 -5.51 -8.57 -4.16
CA VAL A 67 -6.55 -7.52 -4.14
C VAL A 67 -7.44 -7.55 -5.39
N GLU A 68 -6.86 -7.86 -6.55
CA GLU A 68 -7.58 -8.03 -7.82
C GLU A 68 -8.23 -9.42 -7.96
N GLY A 69 -8.02 -10.30 -6.98
CA GLY A 69 -8.51 -11.67 -6.97
C GLY A 69 -7.94 -12.53 -8.10
N SER A 70 -6.77 -12.18 -8.66
CA SER A 70 -6.14 -12.90 -9.76
C SER A 70 -5.52 -14.24 -9.32
N ILE A 71 -5.18 -14.40 -8.04
CA ILE A 71 -4.58 -15.62 -7.48
C ILE A 71 -5.59 -16.80 -7.42
N GLY A 72 -6.90 -16.53 -7.43
CA GLY A 72 -7.95 -17.56 -7.34
C GLY A 72 -8.54 -18.03 -8.68
N ARG A 73 -8.18 -17.42 -9.82
CA ARG A 73 -8.77 -17.74 -11.14
C ARG A 73 -7.98 -18.78 -11.94
N SER A 74 -6.81 -19.19 -11.45
CA SER A 74 -5.89 -20.09 -12.16
C SER A 74 -6.02 -21.58 -11.79
N THR A 75 -6.89 -21.93 -10.84
CA THR A 75 -7.07 -23.30 -10.34
C THR A 75 -8.37 -23.97 -10.78
N GLY A 76 -9.11 -23.40 -11.73
CA GLY A 76 -10.43 -23.87 -12.17
C GLY A 76 -10.58 -24.13 -13.66
N ALA A 77 -9.50 -24.46 -14.37
CA ALA A 77 -9.53 -24.75 -15.80
C ALA A 77 -8.66 -25.96 -16.14
N ASP A 78 -8.91 -27.09 -15.49
CA ASP A 78 -8.56 -28.43 -15.99
C ASP A 78 -9.71 -29.37 -15.57
N GLY A 79 -10.63 -29.60 -16.50
CA GLY A 79 -11.69 -30.61 -16.43
C GLY A 79 -11.42 -31.71 -17.44
#